data_AF-A0A971FBI5-F1
#
_entry.id   AF-A0A971FBI5-F1
#
_cell.length_a   1.000
_cell.length_b   1.000
_cell.length_c   1.000
_cell.angle_alpha   90.00
_cell.angle_beta   90.00
_cell.angle_gamma   90.00
#
_symmetry.space_group_name_H-M   'P 1'
#
loop_
_entity.id
_entity.type
_entity.pdbx_description
1 polymer ?
#
loop_
_entity_poly.entity_id
_entity_poly.type
_entity_poly.pdbx_seq_one_letter_code
_entity_poly.pdbx_strand_id
1 'polypeptide(L)'
;MPGFQELVFLAIIIIVLSWAGLWPTVMRALRELRGEHIPDPPQAPPNPRDAEVCYRLLGVSPSAPWEEIERAYRKKAKVHHPDLGGDQDAMRALNEAYALLKKLRGVR
;
A
#
# COMPACT_ATOMS: atom_id res chain seq x y z
N MET A 1 14.97 -30.46 -22.95
CA MET A 1 13.63 -30.32 -23.56
C MET A 1 12.67 -31.08 -22.65
N PRO A 2 11.91 -30.41 -21.77
CA PRO A 2 10.98 -31.10 -20.87
C PRO A 2 9.96 -31.88 -21.70
N GLY A 3 9.68 -33.11 -21.31
CA GLY A 3 8.78 -34.00 -22.05
C GLY A 3 7.33 -33.54 -21.96
N PHE A 4 6.51 -33.85 -22.97
CA PHE A 4 5.07 -33.56 -22.96
C PHE A 4 4.37 -34.06 -21.68
N GLN A 5 4.85 -35.18 -21.11
CA GLN A 5 4.32 -35.72 -19.85
C GLN A 5 4.64 -34.84 -18.63
N GLU A 6 5.82 -34.22 -18.54
CA GLU A 6 6.17 -33.32 -17.43
C GLU A 6 5.29 -32.07 -17.45
N LEU A 7 4.98 -31.55 -18.65
CA LEU A 7 4.08 -30.41 -18.81
C LEU A 7 2.66 -30.74 -18.34
N VAL A 8 2.18 -31.97 -18.60
CA VAL A 8 0.88 -32.44 -18.13
C VAL A 8 0.86 -32.59 -16.61
N PHE A 9 1.91 -33.14 -16.00
CA PHE A 9 2.01 -33.23 -14.54
C PHE A 9 2.03 -31.84 -13.87
N LEU A 10 2.82 -30.91 -14.41
CA LEU A 10 2.86 -29.53 -13.93
C LEU A 10 1.50 -28.84 -14.07
N ALA A 11 0.80 -29.04 -15.19
CA ALA A 11 -0.54 -28.49 -15.40
C ALA A 11 -1.55 -29.05 -14.40
N ILE A 12 -1.53 -30.36 -14.12
CA ILE A 12 -2.41 -31.00 -13.14
C ILE A 12 -2.12 -30.46 -11.73
N ILE A 13 -0.85 -30.30 -11.35
CA ILE A 13 -0.47 -29.71 -10.07
C ILE A 13 -0.98 -28.28 -9.95
N ILE A 14 -0.83 -27.45 -10.99
CA ILE A 14 -1.33 -26.07 -11.01
C ILE A 14 -2.86 -26.03 -10.91
N ILE A 15 -3.56 -26.93 -11.60
CA ILE A 15 -5.02 -27.05 -11.55
C ILE A 15 -5.49 -27.44 -10.13
N VAL A 16 -4.86 -28.43 -9.51
CA VAL A 16 -5.19 -28.89 -8.15
C VAL A 16 -4.91 -27.80 -7.10
N LEU A 17 -3.77 -27.12 -7.20
CA LEU A 17 -3.43 -26.00 -6.32
C LEU A 17 -4.36 -24.79 -6.49
N SER A 18 -4.85 -24.56 -7.72
CA SER A 18 -5.82 -23.51 -8.02
C SER A 18 -7.21 -23.84 -7.47
N TRP A 19 -7.62 -25.12 -7.51
CA TRP A 19 -8.89 -25.57 -6.96
C TRP A 19 -8.93 -25.54 -5.43
N ALA A 20 -7.78 -25.77 -4.78
CA ALA A 20 -7.64 -25.66 -3.32
C ALA A 20 -7.58 -24.20 -2.81
N GLY A 21 -7.57 -23.21 -3.70
CA GLY A 21 -7.44 -21.79 -3.32
C GLY A 21 -6.07 -21.41 -2.72
N LEU A 22 -5.11 -22.34 -2.71
CA LEU A 22 -3.77 -22.14 -2.14
C LEU A 22 -2.81 -21.45 -3.11
N TRP A 23 -3.03 -21.59 -4.42
CA TRP A 23 -2.22 -20.95 -5.46
C TRP A 23 -2.09 -19.43 -5.32
N PRO A 24 -3.16 -18.64 -5.10
CA PRO A 24 -3.03 -17.20 -4.86
C PRO A 24 -2.33 -16.82 -3.54
N THR A 25 -2.24 -17.72 -2.57
CA THR A 25 -1.52 -17.51 -1.30
C THR A 25 -0.03 -17.80 -1.46
N VAL A 26 0.32 -18.89 -2.14
CA VAL A 26 1.71 -19.23 -2.48
C VAL A 26 2.32 -18.19 -3.41
N MET A 27 1.56 -17.72 -4.41
CA MET A 27 1.99 -16.64 -5.29
C MET A 27 2.15 -15.30 -4.55
N ARG A 28 1.32 -15.03 -3.53
CA ARG A 28 1.48 -13.86 -2.65
C ARG A 28 2.75 -13.98 -1.81
N ALA A 29 2.94 -15.09 -1.11
CA ALA A 29 4.12 -15.33 -0.27
C ALA A 29 5.43 -15.29 -1.07
N LEU A 30 5.46 -15.90 -2.27
CA LEU A 30 6.64 -15.89 -3.14
C LEU A 30 6.95 -14.50 -3.71
N ARG A 31 5.93 -13.66 -3.89
CA ARG A 31 6.07 -12.29 -4.41
C ARG A 31 6.47 -11.30 -3.32
N GLU A 32 6.01 -11.52 -2.10
CA GLU A 32 6.43 -10.79 -0.91
C GLU A 32 7.92 -11.03 -0.60
N LEU A 33 8.40 -12.27 -0.76
CA LEU A 33 9.83 -12.60 -0.73
C LEU A 33 10.65 -11.95 -1.87
N ARG A 34 9.99 -11.54 -2.96
CA ARG A 34 10.61 -10.83 -4.09
C ARG A 34 10.69 -9.32 -3.87
N GLY A 35 10.10 -8.79 -2.81
CA GLY A 35 10.16 -7.37 -2.45
C GLY A 35 9.29 -6.44 -3.30
N GLU A 36 8.38 -6.99 -4.12
CA GLU A 36 7.42 -6.17 -4.87
C GLU A 36 6.24 -5.78 -3.95
N HIS A 37 6.35 -4.58 -3.35
CA HIS A 37 5.28 -3.98 -2.55
C HIS A 37 4.13 -3.52 -3.48
N ILE A 38 3.09 -4.36 -3.61
CA ILE A 38 1.81 -3.97 -4.21
C ILE A 38 0.98 -3.31 -3.09
N PRO A 39 0.46 -2.09 -3.27
CA PRO A 39 -0.47 -1.52 -2.30
C PRO A 39 -1.67 -2.47 -2.14
N ASP A 40 -2.08 -2.73 -0.90
CA ASP A 40 -3.17 -3.64 -0.59
C ASP A 40 -4.39 -3.41 -1.50
N PRO A 41 -5.12 -4.47 -1.89
CA PRO A 41 -6.38 -4.31 -2.61
C PRO A 41 -7.26 -3.30 -1.88
N PRO A 42 -8.08 -2.50 -2.59
CA PRO A 42 -8.85 -1.42 -1.98
C PRO A 42 -9.63 -1.96 -0.78
N GLN A 43 -9.11 -1.71 0.42
CA GLN A 43 -9.78 -2.11 1.64
C GLN A 43 -11.07 -1.30 1.73
N ALA A 44 -12.07 -1.84 2.43
CA ALA A 44 -13.37 -1.21 2.68
C ALA A 44 -13.23 0.30 2.94
N PRO A 45 -14.21 1.15 2.57
CA PRO A 45 -14.09 2.60 2.65
C PRO A 45 -13.47 2.99 4.00
N PRO A 46 -12.43 3.84 3.99
CA PRO A 46 -11.61 4.09 5.17
C PRO A 46 -12.51 4.45 6.34
N ASN A 47 -12.32 3.76 7.46
CA ASN A 47 -13.07 4.02 8.67
C ASN A 47 -12.86 5.49 9.03
N PRO A 48 -13.89 6.24 9.48
CA PRO A 48 -13.71 7.62 9.95
C PRO A 48 -12.55 7.80 10.94
N ARG A 49 -12.20 6.74 11.68
CA ARG A 49 -11.03 6.71 12.57
C ARG A 49 -9.69 6.80 11.83
N ASP A 50 -9.59 6.29 10.61
CA ASP A 50 -8.36 6.33 9.79
C ASP A 50 -8.06 7.76 9.34
N ALA A 51 -9.10 8.56 9.09
CA ALA A 51 -8.96 9.98 8.78
C ALA A 51 -8.34 10.75 9.96
N GLU A 52 -8.80 10.48 11.18
CA GLU A 52 -8.26 11.08 12.41
C GLU A 52 -6.77 10.75 12.59
N VAL A 53 -6.38 9.50 12.34
CA VAL A 53 -4.96 9.07 12.38
C VAL A 53 -4.15 9.83 11.34
N CYS A 54 -4.68 10.02 10.12
CA CYS A 54 -4.00 10.79 9.06
C CYS A 54 -3.80 12.26 9.45
N TYR A 55 -4.82 12.90 10.03
CA TYR A 55 -4.73 14.28 10.52
C TYR A 55 -3.67 14.42 11.64
N ARG A 56 -3.65 13.48 12.60
CA ARG A 56 -2.61 13.43 13.64
C ARG A 56 -1.23 13.18 13.07
N LEU A 57 -1.09 12.28 12.08
CA LEU A 57 0.18 11.98 11.42
C LEU A 57 0.73 13.22 10.70
N LEU A 58 -0.13 14.03 10.07
CA LEU A 58 0.25 15.31 9.47
C LEU A 58 0.43 16.41 10.52
N GLY A 59 -0.09 16.23 11.73
CA GLY A 59 -0.03 17.20 12.83
C GLY A 59 -0.96 18.39 12.59
N VAL A 60 -2.08 18.17 11.92
CA VAL A 60 -3.07 19.19 11.56
C VAL A 60 -4.42 18.86 12.18
N SER A 61 -5.24 19.88 12.40
CA SER A 61 -6.60 19.68 12.91
C SER A 61 -7.48 19.01 11.84
N PRO A 62 -8.43 18.13 12.20
CA PRO A 62 -9.42 17.61 11.25
C PRO A 62 -10.27 18.71 10.61
N SER A 63 -10.41 19.85 11.29
CA SER A 63 -11.10 21.05 10.78
C SER A 63 -10.19 22.01 9.99
N ALA A 64 -8.89 21.69 9.83
CA ALA A 64 -7.95 22.57 9.13
C ALA A 64 -8.32 22.69 7.63
N PRO A 65 -8.06 23.84 6.97
CA PRO A 65 -8.26 23.98 5.54
C PRO A 65 -7.27 23.12 4.73
N TRP A 66 -7.61 22.81 3.46
CA TRP A 66 -6.77 21.97 2.61
C TRP A 66 -5.34 22.51 2.43
N GLU A 67 -5.21 23.83 2.29
CA GLU A 67 -3.90 24.49 2.18
C GLU A 67 -2.99 24.22 3.39
N GLU A 68 -3.57 24.10 4.59
CA GLU A 68 -2.79 23.81 5.80
C GLU A 68 -2.31 22.36 5.82
N ILE A 69 -3.14 21.43 5.37
CA ILE A 69 -2.80 20.01 5.20
C ILE A 69 -1.63 19.88 4.23
N GLU A 70 -1.71 20.56 3.08
CA GLU A 70 -0.66 20.53 2.06
C GLU A 70 0.64 21.15 2.56
N ARG A 71 0.56 22.28 3.28
CA ARG A 71 1.73 22.95 3.84
C ARG A 71 2.40 22.08 4.91
N ALA A 72 1.63 21.41 5.76
CA ALA A 72 2.14 20.48 6.77
C ALA A 72 2.79 19.25 6.12
N TYR A 73 2.16 18.67 5.10
CA TYR A 73 2.71 17.59 4.30
C TYR A 73 4.07 17.97 3.71
N ARG A 74 4.15 19.09 2.98
CA ARG A 74 5.40 19.55 2.36
C ARG A 74 6.51 19.79 3.38
N LYS A 75 6.17 20.29 4.58
CA LYS A 75 7.13 20.50 5.66
C LYS A 75 7.67 19.17 6.20
N LYS A 76 6.80 18.19 6.47
CA LYS A 76 7.21 16.87 6.97
C LYS A 76 7.93 16.03 5.93
N ALA A 77 7.51 16.10 4.66
CA ALA A 77 8.15 15.40 3.55
C ALA A 77 9.61 15.81 3.37
N LYS A 78 9.93 17.10 3.57
CA LYS A 78 11.32 17.59 3.54
C LYS A 78 12.17 17.06 4.70
N VAL A 79 11.56 16.79 5.85
CA VAL A 79 12.25 16.30 7.05
C VAL A 79 12.51 14.79 6.95
N HIS A 80 11.54 14.02 6.45
CA HIS A 80 11.63 12.57 6.32
C HIS A 80 12.15 12.11 4.96
N HIS A 81 12.71 13.01 4.15
CA HIS A 81 13.18 12.64 2.83
C HIS A 81 14.35 11.66 2.92
N PRO A 82 14.30 10.49 2.24
CA PRO A 82 15.32 9.45 2.37
C PRO A 82 16.70 9.90 1.87
N ASP A 83 16.74 10.83 0.92
CA ASP A 83 17.98 11.43 0.39
C ASP A 83 18.73 12.28 1.43
N LEU A 84 18.04 12.74 2.48
CA LEU A 84 18.61 13.52 3.59
C LEU A 84 18.88 12.66 4.84
N GLY A 85 18.87 11.32 4.70
CA GLY A 85 18.99 10.39 5.83
C GLY A 85 17.67 10.19 6.60
N GLY A 86 16.55 10.55 6.00
CA GLY A 86 15.21 10.34 6.56
C GLY A 86 14.72 8.89 6.43
N ASP A 87 13.69 8.57 7.21
CA ASP A 87 13.10 7.23 7.25
C ASP A 87 12.12 6.99 6.09
N GLN A 88 12.38 5.98 5.26
CA GLN A 88 11.53 5.64 4.11
C GLN A 88 10.12 5.22 4.52
N ASP A 89 9.96 4.55 5.65
CA ASP A 89 8.66 4.07 6.12
C ASP A 89 7.82 5.26 6.62
N ALA A 90 8.44 6.19 7.34
CA ALA A 90 7.81 7.45 7.74
C ALA A 90 7.35 8.28 6.53
N MET A 91 8.16 8.35 5.47
CA MET A 91 7.77 9.03 4.23
C MET A 91 6.62 8.31 3.52
N ARG A 92 6.61 6.97 3.48
CA ARG A 92 5.52 6.18 2.91
C ARG A 92 4.20 6.44 3.65
N ALA A 93 4.22 6.36 4.97
CA ALA A 93 3.05 6.64 5.81
C ALA A 93 2.52 8.07 5.61
N LEU A 94 3.42 9.05 5.46
CA LEU A 94 3.04 10.45 5.20
C LEU A 94 2.33 10.60 3.84
N ASN A 95 2.82 9.91 2.81
CA ASN A 95 2.22 9.93 1.46
C ASN A 95 0.85 9.26 1.44
N GLU A 96 0.70 8.11 2.11
CA GLU A 96 -0.59 7.40 2.22
C GLU A 96 -1.63 8.25 2.94
N ALA A 97 -1.25 8.88 4.06
CA ALA A 97 -2.15 9.76 4.80
C ALA A 97 -2.62 10.94 3.95
N TYR A 98 -1.70 11.59 3.22
CA TYR A 98 -2.05 12.69 2.33
C TYR A 98 -2.99 12.25 1.19
N ALA A 99 -2.72 11.11 0.56
CA ALA A 99 -3.57 10.56 -0.51
C ALA A 99 -4.98 10.22 -0.01
N LEU A 100 -5.10 9.64 1.18
CA LEU A 100 -6.37 9.29 1.79
C LEU A 100 -7.17 10.56 2.14
N LEU A 101 -6.54 11.57 2.72
CA LEU A 101 -7.19 12.86 2.99
C LEU A 101 -7.63 13.58 1.72
N LYS A 102 -6.81 13.52 0.65
CA LYS A 102 -7.18 14.06 -0.67
C LYS A 102 -8.46 13.40 -1.19
N LYS A 103 -8.52 12.07 -1.11
CA LYS A 103 -9.68 11.27 -1.54
C LYS A 103 -10.92 11.57 -0.70
N LEU A 104 -10.79 11.65 0.62
CA LEU A 104 -11.89 11.95 1.54
C LEU A 104 -12.47 13.35 1.32
N ARG A 105 -11.62 14.35 1.08
CA ARG A 105 -12.07 15.73 0.83
C ARG A 105 -12.52 16.00 -0.60
N GLY A 106 -12.40 15.02 -1.51
CA GLY A 106 -12.85 15.15 -2.89
C GLY A 106 -12.09 16.19 -3.71
N VAL A 107 -10.89 16.59 -3.26
CA VAL A 107 -10.04 17.54 -3.98
C VAL A 107 -9.44 16.79 -5.18
N ARG A 108 -9.85 17.12 -6.40
CA ARG A 108 -9.29 16.52 -7.63
C ARG A 108 -7.96 17.19 -7.96
#